data_AF-A0A2I0R3G5-F1
#
_entry.id   AF-A0A2I0R3G5-F1
#
_cell.length_a   1.000
_cell.length_b   1.000
_cell.length_c   1.000
_cell.angle_alpha   90.00
_cell.angle_beta   90.00
_cell.angle_gamma   90.00
#
_symmetry.space_group_name_H-M   'P 1'
#
loop_
_entity.id
_entity.type
_entity.pdbx_description
1 polymer ?
#
loop_
_entity_poly.entity_id
_entity_poly.type
_entity_poly.pdbx_seq_one_letter_code
_entity_poly.pdbx_strand_id
1 'polypeptide(L)'
;MGWLTKQEANFEKNRFGAMTAMLTFQSCLGSVAAMLSMQNDLWALVSVIAVITMASNAMFIAQADAKTCIITFYISVALNALATLFILIFL
;
A
#
# COMPACT_ATOMS: atom_id res chain seq x y z
N MET A 1 21.11 15.56 2.40
CA MET A 1 19.65 15.32 2.37
C MET A 1 19.38 13.90 2.83
N GLY A 2 18.41 13.70 3.72
CA GLY A 2 17.98 12.36 4.12
C GLY A 2 17.29 11.62 2.97
N TRP A 3 17.22 10.29 3.06
CA TRP A 3 16.61 9.45 2.02
C TRP A 3 15.13 9.81 1.78
N LEU A 4 14.37 10.02 2.86
CA LEU A 4 12.94 10.37 2.77
C LEU A 4 12.73 11.72 2.06
N THR A 5 13.52 12.73 2.39
CA THR A 5 13.44 14.06 1.76
C THR A 5 13.73 14.00 0.25
N LYS A 6 14.61 13.09 -0.19
CA LYS A 6 14.88 12.86 -1.62
C LYS A 6 13.68 12.19 -2.30
N GLN A 7 13.01 11.26 -1.63
CA GLN A 7 11.78 10.63 -2.13
C GLN A 7 10.65 11.66 -2.25
N GLU A 8 10.45 12.49 -1.23
CA GLU A 8 9.47 13.59 -1.23
C GLU A 8 9.67 14.53 -2.43
N ALA A 9 10.92 14.98 -2.67
CA ALA A 9 11.24 15.87 -3.79
C ALA A 9 10.98 15.21 -5.16
N ASN A 10 11.32 13.93 -5.31
CA ASN A 10 11.06 13.19 -6.54
C ASN A 10 9.57 12.92 -6.76
N PHE A 11 8.85 12.62 -5.68
CA PHE A 11 7.41 12.42 -5.69
C PHE A 11 6.71 13.70 -6.14
N GLU A 12 7.01 14.86 -5.56
CA GLU A 12 6.39 16.13 -5.97
C GLU A 12 6.69 16.48 -7.43
N LYS A 13 7.92 16.25 -7.90
CA LYS A 13 8.29 16.52 -9.30
C LYS A 13 7.45 15.71 -10.30
N ASN A 14 7.08 14.48 -9.94
CA ASN A 14 6.37 13.54 -10.82
C ASN A 14 4.99 13.16 -10.25
N ARG A 15 4.38 14.04 -9.44
CA ARG A 15 3.28 13.71 -8.52
C ARG A 15 2.17 12.86 -9.11
N PHE A 16 1.58 13.29 -10.22
CA PHE A 16 0.45 12.56 -10.82
C PHE A 16 0.86 11.17 -11.35
N GLY A 17 2.03 11.07 -11.98
CA GLY A 17 2.55 9.80 -12.47
C GLY A 17 2.95 8.87 -11.33
N ALA A 18 3.62 9.41 -10.31
CA ALA A 18 4.02 8.68 -9.11
C ALA A 18 2.81 8.16 -8.33
N MET A 19 1.82 9.01 -8.07
CA MET A 19 0.57 8.62 -7.41
C MET A 19 -0.14 7.50 -8.16
N THR A 20 -0.27 7.62 -9.49
CA THR A 20 -0.93 6.59 -10.30
C THR A 20 -0.18 5.26 -10.21
N ALA A 21 1.14 5.26 -10.40
CA ALA A 21 1.96 4.05 -10.33
C ALA A 21 1.93 3.41 -8.94
N MET A 22 2.04 4.22 -7.89
CA MET A 22 2.02 3.76 -6.49
C MET A 22 0.64 3.19 -6.11
N LEU A 23 -0.45 3.87 -6.47
CA LEU A 23 -1.81 3.40 -6.24
C LEU A 23 -2.06 2.07 -6.94
N THR A 24 -1.71 1.96 -8.23
CA THR A 24 -1.86 0.70 -8.99
C THR A 24 -1.06 -0.42 -8.36
N PHE A 25 0.23 -0.21 -8.10
CA PHE A 25 1.10 -1.24 -7.51
C PHE A 25 0.58 -1.74 -6.17
N GLN A 26 0.28 -0.81 -5.25
CA GLN A 26 -0.20 -1.14 -3.92
C GLN A 26 -1.57 -1.86 -3.98
N SER A 27 -2.48 -1.43 -4.86
CA SER A 27 -3.80 -2.05 -5.01
C SER A 27 -3.72 -3.46 -5.58
N CYS A 28 -2.79 -3.72 -6.51
CA CYS A 28 -2.51 -5.06 -7.01
C CYS A 28 -1.99 -5.97 -5.89
N LEU A 29 -1.03 -5.50 -5.09
CA LEU A 29 -0.50 -6.26 -3.96
C LEU A 29 -1.57 -6.54 -2.89
N GLY A 30 -2.39 -5.54 -2.56
CA GLY A 30 -3.53 -5.71 -1.65
C GLY A 30 -4.53 -6.73 -2.16
N SER A 31 -4.83 -6.74 -3.46
CA SER A 31 -5.73 -7.72 -4.09
C SER A 31 -5.19 -9.16 -3.97
N VAL A 32 -3.88 -9.36 -4.15
CA VAL A 32 -3.23 -10.67 -3.97
C VAL A 32 -3.38 -11.14 -2.52
N ALA A 33 -3.04 -10.28 -1.56
CA ALA A 33 -3.15 -10.60 -0.14
C ALA A 33 -4.60 -10.93 0.27
N ALA A 34 -5.57 -10.15 -0.23
CA ALA A 34 -6.99 -10.36 0.04
C ALA A 34 -7.48 -11.70 -0.53
N MET A 35 -7.11 -12.01 -1.76
CA MET A 35 -7.48 -13.28 -2.41
C MET A 35 -6.92 -14.48 -1.64
N LEU A 36 -5.64 -14.45 -1.27
CA LEU A 36 -5.01 -15.51 -0.46
C LEU A 36 -5.70 -15.66 0.90
N SER A 37 -6.12 -14.55 1.51
CA SER A 37 -6.86 -14.58 2.77
C SER A 37 -8.24 -15.22 2.60
N MET A 38 -8.95 -14.91 1.51
CA MET A 38 -10.25 -15.51 1.19
C MET A 38 -10.13 -17.02 0.94
N GLN A 39 -9.08 -17.47 0.24
CA GLN A 39 -8.85 -18.89 -0.03
C GLN A 39 -8.61 -19.71 1.24
N ASN A 40 -8.18 -19.06 2.33
CA ASN A 40 -7.94 -19.68 3.63
C ASN A 40 -9.05 -19.36 4.67
N ASP A 41 -10.21 -18.85 4.21
CA ASP A 41 -11.35 -18.46 5.06
C ASP A 41 -11.02 -17.42 6.15
N LEU A 42 -9.95 -16.64 5.97
CA LEU A 42 -9.48 -15.60 6.89
C LEU A 42 -10.17 -14.25 6.61
N TRP A 43 -11.49 -14.20 6.73
CA TRP A 43 -12.31 -13.01 6.42
C TRP A 43 -11.95 -11.76 7.26
N ALA A 44 -11.49 -11.95 8.49
CA ALA A 44 -10.98 -10.86 9.32
C ALA A 44 -9.74 -10.21 8.68
N LEU A 45 -8.83 -11.02 8.12
CA LEU A 45 -7.62 -10.54 7.47
C LEU A 45 -7.94 -9.81 6.15
N VAL A 46 -8.93 -10.29 5.39
CA VAL A 46 -9.46 -9.58 4.20
C VAL A 46 -9.89 -8.16 4.56
N SER A 47 -10.62 -8.00 5.66
CA SER A 47 -11.09 -6.68 6.13
C SER A 47 -9.93 -5.75 6.49
N VAL A 48 -8.91 -6.28 7.17
CA VAL A 48 -7.69 -5.53 7.52
C VAL A 48 -6.94 -5.08 6.26
N ILE A 49 -6.74 -5.97 5.30
CA ILE A 49 -6.08 -5.68 4.01
C ILE A 49 -6.85 -4.61 3.24
N ALA A 50 -8.17 -4.70 3.19
CA ALA A 50 -9.03 -3.72 2.53
C ALA A 50 -8.89 -2.33 3.16
N VAL A 51 -8.92 -2.23 4.50
CA VAL A 51 -8.76 -0.96 5.21
C VAL A 51 -7.38 -0.35 4.97
N ILE A 52 -6.31 -1.14 5.09
CA ILE A 52 -4.93 -0.66 4.90
C ILE A 52 -4.69 -0.18 3.45
N THR A 53 -5.26 -0.91 2.49
CA THR A 53 -5.17 -0.57 1.07
C THR A 53 -5.93 0.70 0.76
N MET A 54 -7.18 0.80 1.22
CA MET A 54 -8.01 1.98 1.01
C MET A 54 -7.50 3.21 1.77
N ALA A 55 -6.89 3.05 2.94
CA ALA A 55 -6.25 4.15 3.65
C ALA A 55 -5.12 4.78 2.82
N SER A 56 -4.25 3.98 2.21
CA SER A 56 -3.21 4.49 1.32
C SER A 56 -3.79 5.15 0.07
N ASN A 57 -4.80 4.52 -0.56
CA ASN A 57 -5.45 5.07 -1.75
C ASN A 57 -6.18 6.38 -1.44
N ALA A 58 -6.80 6.50 -0.27
CA ALA A 58 -7.46 7.72 0.18
C ALA A 58 -6.49 8.88 0.29
N MET A 59 -5.26 8.66 0.79
CA MET A 59 -4.24 9.71 0.85
C MET A 59 -3.84 10.23 -0.54
N PHE A 60 -3.71 9.32 -1.51
CA PHE A 60 -3.43 9.70 -2.90
C PHE A 60 -4.59 10.45 -3.56
N ILE A 61 -5.84 9.99 -3.36
CA ILE A 61 -7.04 10.63 -3.91
C ILE A 61 -7.25 12.01 -3.30
N ALA A 62 -7.09 12.12 -1.97
CA ALA A 62 -7.16 13.38 -1.24
C ALA A 62 -5.97 14.30 -1.55
N GLN A 63 -4.99 13.83 -2.31
CA GLN A 63 -3.84 14.62 -2.73
C GLN A 63 -3.10 15.22 -1.52
N ALA A 64 -2.96 14.41 -0.46
CA ALA A 64 -2.25 14.78 0.76
C ALA A 64 -0.79 15.16 0.47
N ASP A 65 -0.11 15.70 1.49
CA ASP A 65 1.30 16.05 1.37
C ASP A 65 2.16 14.82 0.99
N ALA A 66 3.26 15.07 0.27
CA ALA A 66 4.13 14.03 -0.24
C ALA A 66 4.60 13.06 0.86
N LYS A 67 4.93 13.58 2.04
CA LYS A 67 5.42 12.78 3.15
C LYS A 67 4.35 11.80 3.63
N THR A 68 3.13 12.28 3.86
CA THR A 68 2.00 11.42 4.24
C THR A 68 1.76 10.34 3.18
N CYS A 69 1.66 10.73 1.90
CA CYS A 69 1.45 9.79 0.80
C CYS A 69 2.51 8.68 0.75
N ILE A 70 3.78 9.05 0.86
CA ILE A 70 4.92 8.11 0.80
C ILE A 70 4.92 7.19 2.02
N ILE A 71 4.71 7.72 3.21
CA ILE A 71 4.72 6.92 4.46
C ILE A 71 3.55 5.92 4.44
N THR A 72 2.33 6.38 4.13
CA THR A 72 1.17 5.47 4.10
C THR A 72 1.31 4.40 3.03
N PHE A 73 1.89 4.75 1.88
CA PHE A 73 2.20 3.76 0.84
C PHE A 73 3.17 2.69 1.33
N TYR A 74 4.31 3.09 1.90
CA TYR A 74 5.31 2.10 2.34
C TYR A 74 4.79 1.22 3.47
N ILE A 75 4.02 1.77 4.41
CA ILE A 75 3.34 0.98 5.45
C ILE A 75 2.37 0.00 4.81
N SER A 76 1.55 0.46 3.87
CA SER A 76 0.56 -0.37 3.19
C SER A 76 1.20 -1.52 2.41
N VAL A 77 2.29 -1.24 1.67
CA VAL A 77 3.06 -2.26 0.95
C VAL A 77 3.68 -3.27 1.92
N ALA A 78 4.30 -2.80 3.01
CA ALA A 78 4.93 -3.68 3.98
C ALA A 78 3.91 -4.62 4.65
N LEU A 79 2.76 -4.09 5.09
CA LEU A 79 1.74 -4.90 5.75
C LEU A 79 1.08 -5.91 4.80
N ASN A 80 0.75 -5.51 3.58
CA ASN A 80 0.19 -6.44 2.59
C ASN A 80 1.21 -7.52 2.16
N ALA A 81 2.49 -7.16 2.02
CA ALA A 81 3.55 -8.12 1.74
C ALA A 81 3.75 -9.11 2.90
N LEU A 82 3.74 -8.63 4.15
CA LEU A 82 3.83 -9.49 5.33
C LEU A 82 2.63 -10.42 5.45
N ALA A 83 1.41 -9.93 5.22
CA ALA A 83 0.20 -10.77 5.21
C ALA A 83 0.29 -11.86 4.14
N THR A 84 0.75 -11.49 2.94
CA THR A 84 0.96 -12.44 1.82
C THR A 84 1.98 -13.52 2.19
N LEU A 85 3.14 -13.12 2.71
CA LEU A 85 4.20 -14.05 3.13
C LEU A 85 3.76 -14.95 4.28
N PHE A 86 3.03 -14.40 5.26
CA PHE A 86 2.50 -15.16 6.37
C PHE A 86 1.58 -16.29 5.87
N ILE A 87 0.66 -15.97 4.96
CA ILE A 87 -0.23 -16.98 4.39
C ILE A 87 0.57 -18.02 3.61
N LEU A 88 1.43 -17.60 2.68
CA LEU A 88 2.17 -18.54 1.82
C LEU A 88 3.15 -19.47 2.56
N ILE A 89 3.65 -19.08 3.74
CA ILE A 89 4.65 -19.87 4.48
C ILE A 89 3.98 -20.76 5.55
N PHE A 90 2.89 -20.30 6.16
CA PHE A 90 2.34 -20.92 7.37
C PHE A 90 0.93 -21.52 7.20
N LEU A 91 0.24 -21.26 6.09
CA LEU A 91 -1.12 -21.73 5.80
C LEU A 91 -1.14 -22.45 4.43
#